data_AF-A0A443RU39-F1
#
_entry.id   AF-A0A443RU39-F1
#
_cell.length_a   1.000
_cell.length_b   1.000
_cell.length_c   1.000
_cell.angle_alpha   90.00
_cell.angle_beta   90.00
_cell.angle_gamma   90.00
#
_symmetry.space_group_name_H-M   'P 1'
#
loop_
_entity.id
_entity.type
_entity.pdbx_description
1 polymer ?
#
loop_
_entity_poly.entity_id
_entity_poly.type
_entity_poly.pdbx_seq_one_letter_code
_entity_poly.pdbx_strand_id
1 'polypeptide(L)'
;MGQLPRRIIVGFVDNSALKDSLGHNIFHFHHYNISFIACYVNGVQFPSKVYQPNFERKLCNREFEGLFKGLNQNMSDSSMNLDKFSFLKGSRIIERFWI
;
A
#
# COMPACT_ATOMS: atom_id res chain seq x y z
N MET A 1 3.75 20.46 -21.55
CA MET A 1 3.15 19.12 -21.62
C MET A 1 3.14 18.53 -20.21
N GLY A 2 1.98 18.07 -19.72
CA GLY A 2 1.84 17.60 -18.34
C GLY A 2 2.59 16.28 -18.12
N GLN A 3 3.35 16.18 -17.01
CA GLN A 3 3.97 14.93 -16.61
C GLN A 3 2.90 14.00 -16.02
N LEU A 4 2.75 12.80 -16.56
CA LEU A 4 1.91 11.78 -15.95
C LEU A 4 2.66 11.18 -14.75
N PRO A 5 2.02 11.01 -13.58
CA PRO A 5 2.64 10.33 -12.45
C PRO A 5 3.11 8.94 -12.88
N ARG A 6 4.37 8.61 -12.59
CA ARG A 6 4.96 7.29 -12.92
C ARG A 6 4.47 6.17 -11.99
N ARG A 7 3.88 6.54 -10.85
CA ARG A 7 3.46 5.62 -9.80
C ARG A 7 2.37 6.27 -8.93
N ILE A 8 1.42 5.45 -8.51
CA ILE A 8 0.39 5.84 -7.53
C ILE A 8 0.50 4.85 -6.37
N ILE A 9 0.68 5.39 -5.17
CA ILE A 9 0.65 4.62 -3.92
C ILE A 9 -0.55 5.14 -3.14
N VAL A 10 -1.46 4.25 -2.76
CA VAL A 10 -2.63 4.57 -1.95
C VAL A 10 -2.44 3.93 -0.59
N GLY A 11 -2.42 4.77 0.45
CA GLY A 11 -2.36 4.34 1.83
C GLY A 11 -3.49 4.99 2.62
N PHE A 12 -4.10 4.24 3.54
CA PHE A 12 -5.11 4.77 4.44
C PHE A 12 -4.50 4.91 5.83
N VAL A 13 -4.82 6.00 6.50
CA VAL A 13 -4.35 6.33 7.85
C VAL A 13 -5.53 6.84 8.67
N ASP A 14 -5.43 6.74 9.99
CA ASP A 14 -6.44 7.32 10.86
C ASP A 14 -6.43 8.85 10.74
N ASN A 15 -7.61 9.48 10.83
CA ASN A 15 -7.73 10.93 10.82
C ASN A 15 -6.94 11.60 11.97
N SER A 16 -6.75 10.91 13.10
CA SER A 16 -5.91 11.39 14.20
C SER A 16 -4.43 11.44 13.85
N ALA A 17 -3.95 10.56 12.97
CA ALA A 17 -2.56 10.57 12.52
C ALA A 17 -2.21 11.82 11.71
N LEU A 18 -3.17 12.38 10.97
CA LEU A 18 -2.97 13.62 10.19
C LEU A 18 -2.91 14.88 11.06
N LYS A 19 -3.46 14.84 12.27
CA LYS A 19 -3.56 16.01 13.16
C LYS A 19 -2.34 16.19 14.06
N ASP A 20 -1.27 15.44 13.82
CA ASP A 20 -0.02 15.52 14.59
C ASP A 20 -0.25 15.39 16.10
N SER A 21 -1.26 14.59 16.50
CA SER A 21 -1.45 14.28 17.91
C SER A 21 -0.26 13.44 18.36
N LEU A 22 0.56 14.00 19.27
CA LEU A 22 1.71 13.37 19.92
C LEU A 22 1.41 11.88 20.25
N GLY A 23 1.81 10.98 19.34
CA GLY A 23 1.59 9.54 19.48
C GLY A 23 1.08 8.79 18.24
N HIS A 24 0.49 9.46 17.25
CA HIS A 24 0.05 8.79 16.01
C HIS A 24 1.09 8.91 14.89
N ASN A 25 1.51 7.76 14.37
CA ASN A 25 2.50 7.69 13.29
C ASN A 25 1.78 7.70 11.92
N ILE A 26 2.05 8.72 11.10
CA ILE A 26 1.54 8.84 9.73
C ILE A 26 2.00 7.74 8.76
N PHE A 27 3.00 6.95 9.15
CA PHE A 27 3.49 5.78 8.42
C PHE A 27 2.84 4.46 8.88
N HIS A 28 1.81 4.54 9.73
CA HIS A 28 0.99 3.39 10.09
C HIS A 28 -0.21 3.30 9.16
N PHE A 29 -0.12 2.40 8.18
CA PHE A 29 -1.16 2.21 7.19
C PHE A 29 -2.15 1.14 7.64
N HIS A 30 -3.42 1.49 7.60
CA HIS A 30 -4.52 0.58 7.86
C HIS A 30 -5.12 0.13 6.53
N HIS A 31 -5.48 -1.15 6.43
CA HIS A 31 -6.15 -1.66 5.24
C HIS A 31 -7.68 -1.52 5.32
N TYR A 32 -8.23 -1.19 6.50
CA TYR A 32 -9.68 -1.02 6.79
C TYR A 32 -10.62 -2.04 6.15
N ASN A 33 -10.15 -3.29 5.97
CA ASN A 33 -10.84 -4.35 5.26
C ASN A 33 -11.38 -3.95 3.86
N ILE A 34 -10.59 -3.18 3.08
CA ILE A 34 -10.99 -2.82 1.71
C ILE A 34 -11.37 -4.05 0.89
N SER A 35 -12.50 -3.99 0.20
CA SER A 35 -13.01 -5.11 -0.59
C SER A 35 -12.56 -5.06 -2.06
N PHE A 36 -12.36 -3.85 -2.61
CA PHE A 36 -11.94 -3.67 -4.00
C PHE A 36 -11.10 -2.39 -4.15
N ILE A 37 -10.10 -2.42 -5.04
CA ILE A 37 -9.34 -1.23 -5.45
C ILE A 37 -8.89 -1.33 -6.90
N ALA A 38 -9.16 -0.27 -7.66
CA ALA A 38 -8.70 -0.05 -9.02
C ALA A 38 -8.58 1.46 -9.29
N CYS A 39 -7.66 1.82 -10.17
CA CYS A 39 -7.47 3.16 -10.71
C CYS A 39 -7.95 3.17 -12.16
N TYR A 40 -8.55 4.27 -12.62
CA TYR A 40 -8.88 4.47 -14.02
C TYR A 40 -8.06 5.63 -14.56
N VAL A 41 -7.26 5.37 -15.60
CA VAL A 41 -6.45 6.36 -16.28
C VAL A 41 -6.99 6.50 -17.70
N ASN A 42 -7.56 7.67 -18.01
CA ASN A 42 -8.20 7.95 -19.32
C ASN A 42 -9.24 6.88 -19.72
N GLY A 43 -10.05 6.41 -18.77
CA GLY A 43 -11.06 5.37 -18.99
C GLY A 43 -10.52 3.93 -19.00
N VAL A 44 -9.20 3.73 -18.93
CA VAL A 44 -8.57 2.40 -18.85
C VAL A 44 -8.31 2.02 -17.40
N GLN A 45 -8.74 0.82 -17.00
CA GLN A 45 -8.56 0.32 -15.64
C GLN A 45 -7.15 -0.22 -15.39
N PHE A 46 -6.57 0.15 -14.24
CA PHE A 46 -5.30 -0.32 -13.71
C PHE A 46 -5.44 -0.68 -12.22
N PRO A 47 -5.04 -1.89 -11.79
CA PRO A 47 -4.60 -3.02 -12.60
C PRO A 47 -5.70 -3.56 -13.53
N SER A 48 -5.30 -4.31 -14.57
CA SER A 48 -6.23 -4.94 -15.51
C SER A 48 -7.26 -5.84 -14.82
N LYS A 49 -6.84 -6.54 -13.76
CA LYS A 49 -7.73 -7.25 -12.84
C LYS A 49 -7.76 -6.53 -11.50
N VAL A 50 -8.92 -5.98 -11.15
CA VAL A 50 -9.18 -5.27 -9.88
C VAL A 50 -8.61 -6.04 -8.69
N TYR A 51 -7.93 -5.33 -7.80
CA TYR A 51 -7.47 -5.88 -6.53
C TYR A 51 -8.65 -6.10 -5.60
N GLN A 52 -8.75 -7.29 -5.01
CA GLN A 52 -9.86 -7.73 -4.17
C GLN A 52 -9.29 -8.59 -3.04
N PRO A 53 -8.56 -7.96 -2.10
CA PRO A 53 -7.98 -8.70 -0.98
C PRO A 53 -9.10 -9.18 -0.05
N ASN A 54 -8.91 -10.37 0.53
CA ASN A 54 -9.73 -10.84 1.64
C ASN A 54 -8.82 -11.05 2.85
N PHE A 55 -8.79 -10.05 3.74
CA PHE A 55 -7.92 -10.05 4.91
C PHE A 55 -8.35 -11.09 5.96
N GLU A 56 -9.66 -11.33 6.11
CA GLU A 56 -10.21 -12.34 7.03
C GLU A 56 -9.73 -13.75 6.68
N ARG A 57 -9.76 -14.09 5.38
CA ARG A 57 -9.29 -15.38 4.85
C ARG A 57 -7.80 -15.38 4.51
N LYS A 58 -7.09 -14.27 4.75
CA LYS A 58 -5.66 -14.09 4.44
C LYS A 58 -5.32 -14.27 2.94
N LEU A 59 -6.27 -13.95 2.06
CA LEU A 59 -6.13 -14.03 0.60
C LEU A 59 -5.83 -12.64 0.03
N CYS A 60 -4.58 -12.21 0.11
CA CYS A 60 -4.13 -10.90 -0.40
C CYS A 60 -2.77 -10.95 -1.13
N ASN A 61 -2.36 -12.13 -1.61
CA ASN A 61 -1.03 -12.34 -2.21
C ASN A 61 -0.79 -11.43 -3.40
N ARG A 62 -1.80 -11.28 -4.26
CA ARG A 62 -1.69 -10.51 -5.49
C ARG A 62 -1.53 -9.02 -5.20
N GLU A 63 -2.21 -8.53 -4.19
CA GLU A 63 -2.15 -7.16 -3.70
C GLU A 63 -0.78 -6.89 -3.06
N PHE A 64 -0.31 -7.82 -2.23
CA PHE A 64 1.02 -7.78 -1.63
C PHE A 64 2.12 -7.76 -2.70
N GLU A 65 2.10 -8.70 -3.64
CA GLU A 65 3.04 -8.72 -4.78
C GLU A 65 2.92 -7.46 -5.64
N GLY A 66 1.71 -6.97 -5.86
CA GLY A 66 1.43 -5.75 -6.61
C GLY A 66 2.11 -4.53 -6.01
N LEU A 67 2.19 -4.45 -4.69
CA LEU A 67 2.90 -3.38 -3.97
C LEU A 67 4.40 -3.39 -4.31
N PHE A 68 5.09 -4.52 -4.14
CA PHE A 68 6.54 -4.61 -4.43
C PHE A 68 6.83 -4.42 -5.91
N LYS A 69 6.04 -5.03 -6.79
CA LYS A 69 6.13 -4.82 -8.25
C LYS A 69 5.95 -3.34 -8.60
N GLY A 70 4.94 -2.70 -8.03
CA GLY A 70 4.69 -1.27 -8.21
C GLY A 70 5.87 -0.40 -7.77
N LEU A 71 6.56 -0.81 -6.70
CA LEU A 71 7.74 -0.12 -6.16
C LEU A 71 9.04 -0.47 -6.87
N ASN A 72 9.03 -1.37 -7.85
CA ASN A 72 10.21 -1.96 -8.50
C ASN A 72 11.15 -2.66 -7.52
N GLN A 73 10.59 -3.34 -6.52
CA GLN A 73 11.34 -4.11 -5.54
C GLN A 73 11.02 -5.60 -5.66
N ASN A 74 12.00 -6.44 -5.38
CA ASN A 74 11.78 -7.87 -5.20
C ASN A 74 11.39 -8.13 -3.75
N MET A 75 10.39 -8.99 -3.52
CA MET A 75 9.95 -9.34 -2.15
C MET A 75 11.07 -9.94 -1.31
N SER A 76 12.03 -10.63 -1.92
CA SER A 76 13.16 -11.28 -1.25
C SER A 76 14.31 -10.32 -0.89
N ASP A 77 14.38 -9.15 -1.52
CA ASP A 77 15.50 -8.21 -1.41
C ASP A 77 14.96 -6.77 -1.35
N SER A 78 13.82 -6.62 -0.68
CA SER A 78 13.15 -5.33 -0.56
C SER A 78 13.83 -4.53 0.54
N SER A 79 14.13 -3.26 0.25
CA SER A 79 14.54 -2.30 1.29
C SER A 79 13.40 -1.97 2.25
N MET A 80 12.15 -2.31 1.92
CA MET A 80 11.02 -2.19 2.81
C MET A 80 10.99 -3.36 3.79
N ASN A 81 11.04 -3.04 5.08
CA ASN A 81 10.77 -4.00 6.14
C ASN A 81 9.26 -4.25 6.25
N LEU A 82 8.69 -4.92 5.25
CA LEU A 82 7.28 -5.25 5.16
C LEU A 82 7.12 -6.72 4.79
N ASP A 83 6.65 -7.53 5.72
CA ASP A 83 6.27 -8.91 5.45
C ASP A 83 4.76 -9.04 5.18
N LYS A 84 4.36 -10.20 4.61
CA LYS A 84 2.96 -10.47 4.30
C LYS A 84 2.08 -10.46 5.56
N PHE A 85 2.63 -10.86 6.71
CA PHE A 85 1.89 -10.88 7.96
C PHE A 85 1.56 -9.46 8.45
N SER A 86 2.53 -8.55 8.39
CA SER A 86 2.34 -7.13 8.70
C SER A 86 1.39 -6.47 7.71
N PHE A 87 1.48 -6.81 6.42
CA PHE A 87 0.52 -6.34 5.43
C PHE A 87 -0.92 -6.79 5.73
N LEU A 88 -1.11 -8.04 6.17
CA LEU A 88 -2.40 -8.58 6.57
C LEU A 88 -2.99 -7.92 7.82
N LYS A 89 -2.15 -7.46 8.74
CA LYS A 89 -2.56 -6.87 10.02
C LYS A 89 -2.84 -5.36 9.93
N GLY A 90 -2.41 -4.72 8.84
CA GLY A 90 -2.25 -3.26 8.78
C GLY A 90 -0.80 -2.95 9.11
N SER A 91 -0.07 -2.51 8.10
CA SER A 91 1.37 -2.43 8.14
C SER A 91 1.87 -1.06 8.59
N ARG A 92 2.89 -1.09 9.44
CA ARG A 92 3.73 0.05 9.80
C ARG A 92 4.95 0.03 8.87
N ILE A 93 5.01 0.93 7.88
CA ILE A 93 6.20 1.07 7.03
C ILE A 93 7.19 1.96 7.79
N ILE A 94 8.19 1.38 8.45
CA ILE A 94 9.31 2.15 8.97
C ILE A 94 10.39 2.13 7.90
N GLU A 95 10.47 3.17 7.09
CA GLU A 95 11.62 3.37 6.22
C GLU A 95 12.68 4.13 7.03
N ARG A 96 13.79 3.46 7.37
CA ARG A 96 14.99 4.13 7.90
C ARG A 96 15.71 4.77 6.71
N PHE A 97 15.34 6.00 6.38
CA PHE A 97 16.21 6.87 5.57
C PHE A 97 17.23 7.51 6.51
N TRP A 98 18.49 7.08 6.43
CA TRP A 98 19.59 7.98 6.75
C TRP A 98 19.78 8.86 5.52
N ILE A 99 19.73 10.17 5.76
CA ILE A 99 20.10 11.23 4.82
C ILE A 99 21.59 11.08 4.49
#